data_AF-A0A949BJN8-F1
#
_entry.id   AF-A0A949BJN8-F1
#
_cell.length_a   1.000
_cell.length_b   1.000
_cell.length_c   1.000
_cell.angle_alpha   90.00
_cell.angle_beta   90.00
_cell.angle_gamma   90.00
#
_symmetry.space_group_name_H-M   'P 1'
#
loop_
_entity.id
_entity.type
_entity.pdbx_description
1 polymer ?
#
loop_
_entity_poly.entity_id
_entity_poly.type
_entity_poly.pdbx_seq_one_letter_code
_entity_poly.pdbx_strand_id
1 'polypeptide(L)'
;MNNHSTIKEEQTLNLIREVEGNPALNQRVLSQKLNVSLGKANYLLRELAKKGTIKIASFSKNPKKAKKMRYILTRKGLRQKVKLTYQFLQVKEAEYKRLKNEYDKYVNGRS
;
A
#
# COMPACT_ATOMS: atom_id res chain seq x y z
N MET A 1 -4.94 19.39 8.08
CA MET A 1 -4.07 18.31 7.55
C MET A 1 -4.38 18.14 6.08
N ASN A 2 -3.37 18.20 5.21
CA ASN A 2 -3.57 18.26 3.75
C ASN A 2 -4.08 16.91 3.22
N ASN A 3 -5.30 16.87 2.63
CA ASN A 3 -5.87 15.65 2.04
C ASN A 3 -4.94 14.91 1.05
N HIS A 4 -4.02 15.65 0.41
CA HIS A 4 -3.04 15.09 -0.52
C HIS A 4 -1.98 14.17 0.13
N SER A 5 -1.68 14.33 1.43
CA SER A 5 -0.73 13.45 2.12
C SER A 5 -1.35 12.12 2.51
N THR A 6 -2.60 12.14 2.98
CA THR A 6 -3.34 10.96 3.44
C THR A 6 -3.55 9.94 2.32
N ILE A 7 -3.91 10.42 1.12
CA ILE A 7 -4.08 9.55 -0.06
C ILE A 7 -2.77 8.84 -0.42
N LYS A 8 -1.63 9.54 -0.33
CA LYS A 8 -0.31 8.96 -0.63
C LYS A 8 0.11 7.93 0.44
N GLU A 9 -0.21 8.18 1.70
CA GLU A 9 0.06 7.27 2.82
C GLU A 9 -0.78 5.98 2.71
N GLU A 10 -2.07 6.10 2.37
CA GLU A 10 -2.95 4.95 2.14
C GLU A 10 -2.54 4.13 0.91
N GLN A 11 -2.21 4.78 -0.20
CA GLN A 11 -1.67 4.10 -1.39
C GLN A 11 -0.37 3.36 -1.07
N THR A 12 0.50 3.97 -0.27
CA THR A 12 1.76 3.34 0.18
C THR A 12 1.47 2.13 1.08
N LEU A 13 0.52 2.25 2.00
CA LEU A 13 0.10 1.16 2.88
C LEU A 13 -0.45 -0.02 2.08
N ASN A 14 -1.32 0.24 1.09
CA ASN A 14 -1.89 -0.79 0.22
C ASN A 14 -0.82 -1.49 -0.61
N LEU A 15 0.13 -0.74 -1.18
CA LEU A 15 1.26 -1.32 -1.90
C LEU A 15 2.12 -2.22 -0.99
N ILE A 16 2.37 -1.82 0.26
CA ILE A 16 3.13 -2.63 1.22
C ILE A 16 2.37 -3.94 1.56
N ARG A 17 1.05 -3.86 1.77
CA ARG A 17 0.20 -5.05 2.01
C ARG A 17 0.23 -6.02 0.84
N GLU A 18 0.22 -5.51 -0.40
CA GLU A 18 0.31 -6.33 -1.61
C GLU A 18 1.64 -7.04 -1.77
N VAL A 19 2.75 -6.39 -1.42
CA VAL A 19 4.09 -7.01 -1.44
C VAL A 19 4.21 -8.11 -0.39
N GLU A 20 3.64 -7.91 0.79
CA GLU A 20 3.72 -8.86 1.90
C GLU A 20 2.78 -10.07 1.71
N GLY A 21 1.55 -9.82 1.26
CA GLY A 21 0.51 -10.85 1.14
C GLY A 21 0.64 -11.74 -0.10
N ASN A 22 1.52 -11.39 -1.06
CA ASN A 22 1.67 -12.14 -2.30
C ASN A 22 3.15 -12.48 -2.59
N PRO A 23 3.63 -13.66 -2.14
CA PRO A 23 5.00 -14.12 -2.42
C PRO A 23 5.32 -14.31 -3.92
N ALA A 24 4.29 -14.43 -4.77
CA ALA A 24 4.39 -14.55 -6.21
C ALA A 24 4.21 -13.21 -6.96
N LEU A 25 4.14 -12.10 -6.23
CA LEU A 25 3.94 -10.77 -6.80
C LEU A 25 5.01 -10.47 -7.85
N ASN A 26 4.55 -10.09 -9.05
CA ASN A 26 5.39 -9.52 -10.09
C ASN A 26 4.78 -8.20 -10.57
N GLN A 27 5.52 -7.47 -11.42
CA GLN A 27 5.10 -6.16 -11.91
C GLN A 27 3.73 -6.17 -12.59
N ARG A 28 3.39 -7.24 -13.34
CA ARG A 28 2.11 -7.38 -14.06
C ARG A 28 0.95 -7.63 -13.10
N VAL A 29 1.15 -8.50 -12.11
CA VAL A 29 0.13 -8.75 -11.07
C VAL A 29 -0.13 -7.47 -10.28
N LEU A 30 0.94 -6.74 -9.92
CA LEU A 30 0.80 -5.48 -9.20
C LEU A 30 0.08 -4.40 -10.02
N SER A 31 0.38 -4.29 -11.32
CA SER A 31 -0.26 -3.31 -12.19
C SER A 31 -1.76 -3.56 -12.32
N GLN A 32 -2.17 -4.83 -12.43
CA GLN A 32 -3.59 -5.21 -12.45
C GLN A 32 -4.28 -4.88 -11.13
N LYS A 33 -3.66 -5.23 -9.99
CA LYS A 33 -4.25 -4.97 -8.66
C LYS A 33 -4.40 -3.49 -8.33
N LEU A 34 -3.45 -2.67 -8.76
CA LEU A 34 -3.47 -1.23 -8.51
C LEU A 34 -4.16 -0.43 -9.62
N ASN A 35 -4.64 -1.09 -10.69
CA ASN A 35 -5.17 -0.44 -11.88
C ASN A 35 -4.25 0.67 -12.43
N VAL A 36 -2.96 0.35 -12.60
CA VAL A 36 -1.94 1.27 -13.14
C VAL A 36 -1.19 0.63 -14.30
N SER A 37 -0.44 1.43 -15.06
CA SER A 37 0.44 0.89 -16.10
C SER A 37 1.56 0.02 -15.50
N LEU A 38 2.08 -0.92 -16.30
CA LEU A 38 3.21 -1.77 -15.92
C LEU A 38 4.45 -0.92 -15.53
N GLY A 39 4.69 0.17 -16.27
CA GLY A 39 5.77 1.12 -15.99
C GLY A 39 5.60 1.80 -14.63
N LYS A 40 4.37 2.21 -14.28
CA LYS A 40 4.08 2.81 -12.97
C LYS A 40 4.24 1.80 -11.84
N ALA A 41 3.80 0.55 -12.01
CA ALA A 41 4.02 -0.51 -11.03
C ALA A 41 5.52 -0.77 -10.79
N ASN A 42 6.32 -0.86 -11.85
CA ASN A 42 7.77 -1.00 -11.75
C ASN A 42 8.42 0.21 -11.03
N TYR A 43 8.01 1.43 -11.36
CA TYR A 43 8.46 2.65 -10.68
C TYR A 43 8.18 2.59 -9.17
N LEU A 44 6.94 2.26 -8.78
CA LEU A 44 6.55 2.16 -7.36
C LEU A 44 7.38 1.12 -6.59
N LEU A 45 7.63 -0.04 -7.20
CA LEU A 45 8.47 -1.09 -6.60
C LEU A 45 9.92 -0.63 -6.44
N ARG A 46 10.48 0.06 -7.44
CA ARG A 46 11.84 0.63 -7.36
C ARG A 46 11.93 1.70 -6.28
N GLU A 47 10.92 2.55 -6.15
CA GLU A 47 10.87 3.57 -5.10
C GLU A 47 10.80 2.96 -3.70
N LEU A 48 9.98 1.92 -3.49
CA LEU A 48 9.96 1.19 -2.22
C LEU A 48 11.30 0.52 -1.92
N ALA A 49 11.98 -0.01 -2.94
CA ALA A 49 13.30 -0.61 -2.80
C ALA A 49 14.35 0.44 -2.43
N LYS A 50 14.34 1.59 -3.11
CA LYS A 50 15.22 2.74 -2.84
C LYS A 50 15.03 3.27 -1.41
N LYS A 51 13.79 3.29 -0.91
CA LYS A 51 13.48 3.68 0.48
C LYS A 51 13.87 2.60 1.51
N GLY A 52 14.24 1.40 1.06
CA GLY A 52 14.56 0.26 1.90
C GLY A 52 13.33 -0.41 2.52
N THR A 53 12.13 -0.08 2.06
CA THR A 53 10.87 -0.70 2.51
C THR A 53 10.81 -2.16 2.04
N ILE A 54 11.28 -2.43 0.82
CA ILE A 54 11.34 -3.77 0.24
C ILE A 54 12.74 -4.09 -0.26
N LYS A 55 13.05 -5.38 -0.41
CA LYS A 55 14.24 -5.90 -1.09
C LYS A 55 13.80 -6.60 -2.37
N ILE A 56 14.49 -6.31 -3.47
CA ILE A 56 14.31 -7.01 -4.75
C ILE A 56 15.33 -8.14 -4.80
N ALA A 57 14.88 -9.38 -4.99
CA ALA A 57 15.74 -10.55 -5.08
C ALA A 57 15.43 -11.35 -6.36
N SER A 58 16.48 -11.72 -7.10
CA SER A 58 16.35 -12.56 -8.30
C SER A 58 16.58 -14.03 -7.97
N PHE A 59 15.74 -14.92 -8.52
CA PHE A 59 15.81 -16.37 -8.21
C PHE A 59 16.21 -17.24 -9.40
N SER A 60 16.49 -16.67 -10.58
CA SER A 60 17.00 -17.48 -11.70
C SER A 60 18.52 -17.61 -11.62
N LYS A 61 19.00 -18.84 -11.38
CA LYS A 61 20.41 -19.24 -11.57
C LYS A 61 20.72 -19.58 -13.03
N ASN A 62 19.71 -19.63 -13.90
CA ASN A 62 19.85 -20.12 -15.26
C ASN A 62 19.91 -18.93 -16.24
N PRO A 63 21.05 -18.70 -16.93
CA PRO A 63 21.25 -17.52 -17.78
C PRO A 63 20.32 -17.48 -19.00
N LYS A 64 19.76 -18.62 -19.41
CA LYS A 64 18.82 -18.74 -20.56
C LYS A 64 17.35 -18.44 -20.21
N LYS A 65 17.00 -18.19 -18.94
CA LYS A 65 15.62 -17.92 -18.51
C LYS A 65 15.49 -16.50 -17.98
N ALA A 66 14.36 -15.84 -18.28
CA ALA A 66 14.03 -14.54 -17.73
C ALA A 66 14.15 -14.55 -16.20
N LYS A 67 14.92 -13.61 -15.63
CA LYS A 67 15.16 -13.52 -14.18
C LYS A 67 13.83 -13.25 -13.46
N LYS A 68 13.29 -14.26 -12.78
CA LYS A 68 12.15 -14.07 -11.87
C LYS A 68 12.59 -13.23 -10.67
N MET A 69 11.89 -12.12 -10.45
CA MET A 69 12.09 -11.23 -9.31
C MET A 69 11.07 -11.53 -8.23
N ARG A 70 11.49 -11.52 -6.96
CA ARG A 70 10.59 -11.45 -5.79
C ARG A 70 10.84 -10.15 -5.05
N TYR A 71 9.77 -9.67 -4.44
CA TYR A 71 9.74 -8.48 -3.60
C TYR A 71 9.52 -8.94 -2.16
N ILE A 72 10.46 -8.62 -1.28
CA ILE A 72 10.46 -9.09 0.11
C ILE A 72 10.37 -7.88 1.03
N LEU A 73 9.40 -7.88 1.95
CA LEU A 73 9.28 -6.82 2.94
C LEU A 73 10.48 -6.84 3.90
N THR A 74 11.11 -5.69 4.13
CA THR A 74 12.24 -5.59 5.08
C THR A 74 11.75 -5.32 6.50
N ARG A 75 12.62 -5.45 7.50
CA ARG A 75 12.34 -4.98 8.88
C ARG A 75 11.95 -3.50 8.93
N LYS A 76 12.56 -2.67 8.08
CA LYS A 76 12.22 -1.24 7.94
C LYS A 76 10.82 -1.08 7.34
N GLY A 77 10.50 -1.86 6.31
CA GLY A 77 9.17 -1.87 5.70
C GLY A 77 8.08 -2.32 6.66
N LEU A 78 8.34 -3.30 7.52
CA LEU A 78 7.40 -3.72 8.56
C LEU A 78 7.10 -2.59 9.55
N ARG A 79 8.13 -1.87 10.04
CA ARG A 79 7.92 -0.69 10.91
C ARG A 79 7.10 0.39 10.21
N GLN A 80 7.37 0.64 8.93
CA GLN A 80 6.61 1.60 8.13
C GLN A 80 5.15 1.16 7.97
N LYS A 81 4.88 -0.13 7.71
CA LYS A 81 3.53 -0.70 7.62
C LYS A 81 2.77 -0.45 8.92
N VAL A 82 3.37 -0.75 10.07
CA VAL A 82 2.74 -0.54 11.38
C VAL A 82 2.39 0.92 11.60
N LYS A 83 3.33 1.84 11.34
CA LYS A 83 3.09 3.29 11.45
C LYS A 83 1.92 3.74 10.56
N LEU A 84 1.95 3.38 9.28
CA LEU A 84 0.90 3.75 8.33
C LEU A 84 -0.45 3.13 8.70
N THR A 85 -0.47 1.91 9.23
CA THR A 85 -1.70 1.24 9.69
C THR A 85 -2.32 2.00 10.87
N TYR A 86 -1.50 2.43 11.81
CA TYR A 86 -1.97 3.24 12.95
C TYR A 86 -2.56 4.57 12.48
N GLN A 87 -1.86 5.29 11.60
CA GLN A 87 -2.36 6.55 11.03
C GLN A 87 -3.66 6.35 10.26
N PHE A 88 -3.75 5.28 9.46
CA PHE A 88 -4.98 4.92 8.74
C PHE A 88 -6.15 4.71 9.70
N LEU A 89 -5.95 4.00 10.81
CA LEU A 89 -6.99 3.77 11.81
C LEU A 89 -7.49 5.09 12.43
N GLN A 90 -6.59 5.99 12.80
CA GLN A 90 -6.96 7.30 13.35
C GLN A 90 -7.82 8.11 12.37
N VAL A 91 -7.47 8.10 11.09
CA VAL A 91 -8.25 8.77 10.04
C VAL A 91 -9.64 8.14 9.89
N LYS A 92 -9.72 6.80 9.86
CA LYS A 92 -11.00 6.09 9.74
C LYS A 92 -11.91 6.26 10.93
N GLU A 93 -11.35 6.34 12.14
CA GLU A 93 -12.12 6.63 13.34
C GLU A 93 -12.72 8.04 13.30
N ALA A 94 -11.94 9.04 12.87
CA ALA A 94 -12.43 10.41 12.71
C ALA A 94 -13.53 10.52 11.63
N GLU A 95 -13.35 9.83 10.50
CA GLU A 95 -14.34 9.74 9.42
C GLU A 95 -15.64 9.10 9.92
N TYR A 96 -15.54 7.98 10.65
CA TYR A 96 -16.69 7.31 11.26
C TYR A 96 -17.44 8.23 12.24
N LYS A 97 -16.73 8.88 13.17
CA LYS A 97 -17.34 9.81 14.15
C LYS A 97 -18.08 10.95 13.45
N ARG A 98 -17.51 11.50 12.38
CA ARG A 98 -18.16 12.55 11.57
C ARG A 98 -19.45 12.04 10.95
N LEU A 99 -19.42 10.89 10.27
CA LEU A 99 -20.60 10.29 9.63
C LEU A 99 -21.69 9.94 10.64
N LYS A 100 -21.30 9.43 11.83
CA LYS A 100 -22.22 9.12 12.91
C LYS A 100 -22.93 10.37 13.43
N ASN A 101 -22.19 11.45 13.66
CA ASN A 101 -22.77 12.73 14.09
C ASN A 101 -23.74 13.31 13.04
N GLU A 102 -23.42 13.17 11.76
CA GLU A 102 -24.30 13.59 10.66
C GLU A 102 -25.60 12.77 10.64
N TYR A 103 -25.48 11.44 10.74
CA TYR A 103 -26.63 10.54 10.85
C TYR A 103 -27.53 10.88 12.04
N ASP A 104 -26.95 11.09 13.24
CA ASP A 104 -27.71 11.38 14.45
C ASP A 104 -28.46 12.72 14.35
N LYS A 105 -27.89 13.73 13.68
CA LYS A 105 -28.59 15.00 13.38
C LYS A 105 -29.79 14.78 12.46
N TYR A 106 -29.65 13.95 11.42
CA TYR A 106 -30.75 13.66 10.48
C TYR A 106 -31.88 12.81 11.10
N VAL A 107 -31.57 11.95 12.07
CA VAL A 107 -32.56 11.13 12.76
C VAL A 107 -33.27 11.93 13.85
N ASN A 108 -32.53 12.68 14.69
CA ASN A 108 -33.08 13.41 15.82
C ASN A 108 -33.70 14.76 15.45
N GLY A 109 -33.38 15.33 14.28
CA GLY A 109 -33.99 16.58 13.77
C GLY A 109 -35.31 16.40 13.03
N ARG A 110 -35.87 15.19 12.99
CA ARG A 110 -37.20 14.88 12.41
C ARG A 110 -38.29 14.68 13.46
N SER A 111 -38.01 14.97 14.73
CA SER A 111 -39.00 14.97 15.83
C SER A 111 -39.43 16.38 16.18
#